data_AF-A0A941FGL5-F1
#
_entry.id   AF-A0A941FGL5-F1
#
_cell.length_a   1.000
_cell.length_b   1.000
_cell.length_c   1.000
_cell.angle_alpha   90.00
_cell.angle_beta   90.00
_cell.angle_gamma   90.00
#
_symmetry.space_group_name_H-M   'P 1'
#
loop_
_entity.id
_entity.type
_entity.pdbx_description
1 polymer ?
#
loop_
_entity_poly.entity_id
_entity_poly.type
_entity_poly.pdbx_seq_one_letter_code
_entity_poly.pdbx_strand_id
1 'polypeptide(L)' 'MFEPFYRGENKKLKVRGLGLGLPFSKMLAKAQKGDLVLKDSNEQGTIFTIVIEKRIKYKKGCPGNGQPSYYAEC' A
#
# COMPACT_ATOMS: atom_id res chain seq x y z
N MET A 1 -10.22 -12.79 3.35
CA MET A 1 -10.67 -11.42 3.75
C MET A 1 -10.54 -10.35 2.67
N PHE A 2 -9.77 -10.58 1.58
CA PHE A 2 -9.62 -9.62 0.48
C PHE A 2 -10.58 -9.88 -0.68
N GLU A 3 -11.52 -10.83 -0.50
CA GLU A 3 -12.55 -11.12 -1.48
C GLU A 3 -13.57 -9.98 -1.52
N PRO A 4 -14.04 -9.58 -2.71
CA PRO A 4 -15.15 -8.64 -2.83
C PRO A 4 -16.33 -9.09 -1.98
N PHE A 5 -16.94 -8.13 -1.27
CA PHE A 5 -18.10 -8.34 -0.40
C PHE A 5 -17.82 -9.15 0.87
N TYR A 6 -16.55 -9.48 1.17
CA TYR A 6 -16.20 -10.10 2.44
C TYR A 6 -16.60 -9.19 3.62
N ARG A 7 -17.31 -9.76 4.60
CA ARG A 7 -17.75 -9.10 5.83
C ARG A 7 -17.50 -10.03 7.00
N GLY A 8 -16.75 -9.56 8.00
CA GLY A 8 -16.58 -10.29 9.26
C GLY A 8 -17.92 -10.51 9.96
N GLU A 9 -18.07 -11.67 10.60
CA GLU A 9 -19.34 -12.15 11.17
C GLU A 9 -19.98 -11.14 12.12
N ASN A 10 -19.18 -10.45 12.94
CA ASN A 10 -19.64 -9.46 13.92
C ASN A 10 -20.05 -8.08 13.35
N LYS A 11 -19.83 -7.79 12.06
CA LYS A 11 -20.13 -6.48 11.45
C LYS A 11 -21.26 -6.49 10.42
N LYS A 12 -21.82 -7.64 10.07
CA LYS A 12 -22.88 -7.77 9.05
C LYS A 12 -24.16 -6.98 9.37
N LEU A 13 -24.42 -6.70 10.66
CA LEU A 13 -25.66 -6.06 11.11
C LEU A 13 -25.53 -4.56 11.45
N LYS A 14 -24.30 -4.03 11.63
CA LYS A 14 -24.09 -2.68 12.21
C LYS A 14 -23.50 -1.65 11.25
N VAL A 15 -22.86 -2.09 10.15
CA VAL A 15 -22.14 -1.19 9.22
C VAL A 15 -22.73 -1.31 7.82
N ARG A 16 -23.27 -0.21 7.28
CA ARG A 16 -23.88 -0.12 5.92
C ARG A 16 -22.85 -0.12 4.78
N GLY A 17 -21.76 -0.86 4.91
CA GLY A 17 -20.70 -0.93 3.89
C GLY A 17 -20.84 -2.15 2.98
N LEU A 18 -20.50 -2.00 1.69
CA LEU A 18 -20.58 -3.10 0.72
C LEU A 18 -19.55 -4.22 0.95
N GLY A 19 -18.46 -3.95 1.68
CA GLY A 19 -17.34 -4.89 1.84
C GLY A 19 -16.31 -4.81 0.71
N LEU A 20 -16.11 -3.63 0.14
CA LEU A 20 -15.24 -3.42 -1.02
C LEU A 20 -13.90 -2.73 -0.69
N GLY A 21 -13.75 -2.17 0.52
CA GLY A 21 -12.57 -1.37 0.89
C GLY A 21 -11.25 -2.13 0.73
N LEU A 22 -11.10 -3.26 1.42
CA LEU A 22 -9.89 -4.09 1.36
C LEU A 22 -9.57 -4.64 -0.04
N PRO A 23 -10.53 -5.19 -0.80
CA PRO A 23 -10.33 -5.55 -2.20
C PRO A 23 -9.77 -4.38 -3.04
N PHE A 24 -10.37 -3.19 -2.93
CA PHE A 24 -9.91 -2.01 -3.65
C PHE A 24 -8.51 -1.57 -3.22
N SER A 25 -8.23 -1.53 -1.92
CA SER A 25 -6.90 -1.18 -1.41
C SER A 25 -5.83 -2.16 -1.91
N LYS A 26 -6.13 -3.46 -2.02
CA LYS A 26 -5.22 -4.45 -2.58
C LYS A 26 -5.00 -4.24 -4.08
N MET A 27 -6.06 -3.91 -4.82
CA MET A 27 -5.96 -3.59 -6.24
C MET A 27 -5.08 -2.36 -6.49
N LEU A 28 -5.22 -1.31 -5.68
CA LEU A 28 -4.39 -0.11 -5.76
C LEU A 28 -2.91 -0.39 -5.46
N ALA A 29 -2.62 -1.18 -4.43
CA ALA A 29 -1.25 -1.59 -4.13
C ALA A 29 -0.63 -2.36 -5.31
N LYS A 30 -1.37 -3.30 -5.90
CA LYS A 30 -0.93 -4.04 -7.10
C LYS A 30 -0.70 -3.14 -8.31
N ALA A 31 -1.55 -2.14 -8.54
CA ALA A 31 -1.37 -1.17 -9.63
C ALA A 31 -0.05 -0.39 -9.51
N GLN A 32 0.45 -0.22 -8.28
CA GLN A 32 1.74 0.41 -7.98
C GLN A 32 2.92 -0.58 -7.96
N LYS A 33 2.74 -1.80 -8.52
CA LYS A 33 3.71 -2.91 -8.45
C LYS A 33 4.04 -3.33 -7.02
N GLY A 34 3.09 -3.13 -6.12
CA GLY A 34 3.17 -3.50 -4.73
C GLY A 34 2.18 -4.60 -4.36
N ASP A 35 1.97 -4.78 -3.06
CA ASP A 35 0.91 -5.64 -2.53
C ASP A 35 0.38 -5.13 -1.19
N LEU A 36 -0.80 -5.59 -0.82
CA LEU A 36 -1.42 -5.41 0.49
C LEU A 36 -1.65 -6.78 1.12
N VAL A 37 -1.03 -7.01 2.28
CA VAL A 37 -1.08 -8.28 3.01
C VAL A 37 -1.57 -8.08 4.43
N LEU A 38 -2.25 -9.10 4.96
CA LEU A 38 -2.51 -9.23 6.38
C LEU A 38 -1.25 -9.79 7.04
N LYS A 39 -0.59 -9.00 7.89
CA LYS A 39 0.64 -9.41 8.57
C LYS A 39 0.35 -10.16 9.86
N ASP A 40 -0.59 -9.65 10.64
CA ASP A 40 -1.01 -10.27 11.91
C ASP A 40 -2.46 -9.89 12.27
N SER A 41 -3.16 -10.77 12.96
CA SER A 41 -4.51 -10.54 13.49
C SER A 41 -4.72 -11.39 14.74
N ASN A 42 -4.93 -10.73 15.87
CA ASN A 42 -5.16 -11.35 17.16
C ASN A 42 -6.15 -10.49 17.99
N GLU A 43 -6.40 -10.90 19.23
CA GLU A 43 -7.34 -10.20 20.13
C GLU A 43 -6.94 -8.74 20.44
N GLN A 44 -5.65 -8.40 20.35
CA GLN A 44 -5.13 -7.05 20.59
C GLN A 44 -5.27 -6.15 19.37
N GLY A 45 -5.43 -6.71 18.16
CA GLY A 45 -5.60 -5.91 16.97
C GLY A 45 -5.27 -6.63 15.67
N THR A 46 -5.23 -5.87 14.58
CA THR A 46 -4.97 -6.39 13.23
C THR A 46 -4.01 -5.46 12.51
N ILE A 47 -2.97 -6.03 11.91
CA ILE A 47 -1.91 -5.32 11.20
C ILE A 47 -1.98 -5.66 9.72
N PHE A 48 -2.17 -4.62 8.91
CA PHE A 48 -2.00 -4.68 7.45
C PHE A 48 -0.66 -4.10 7.06
N THR A 49 -0.03 -4.66 6.03
CA THR A 49 1.21 -4.16 5.47
C THR A 49 1.03 -3.89 3.98
N ILE A 50 1.41 -2.69 3.56
CA ILE A 50 1.50 -2.31 2.16
C ILE A 50 2.97 -2.31 1.78
N VAL A 51 3.32 -3.04 0.73
CA VAL A 51 4.66 -3.07 0.14
C VAL A 51 4.56 -2.38 -1.22
N ILE A 52 5.42 -1.39 -1.50
CA ILE A 52 5.45 -0.67 -2.78
C ILE A 52 6.90 -0.64 -3.28
N GLU A 53 7.09 -0.79 -4.60
CA GLU A 53 8.40 -0.60 -5.23
C GLU A 53 8.87 0.86 -5.08
N LYS A 54 10.06 1.03 -4.51
CA LYS A 54 10.71 2.34 -4.43
C LYS A 54 11.12 2.80 -5.83
N ARG A 55 10.31 3.67 -6.43
CA ARG A 55 10.70 4.42 -7.64
C ARG A 55 11.60 5.56 -7.22
N ILE A 56 12.91 5.31 -7.09
CA ILE A 56 13.85 6.42 -7.20
C ILE A 56 14.77 6.23 -8.40
N LYS A 57 14.57 7.10 -9.39
CA LYS A 57 15.52 7.37 -10.45
C LYS A 57 16.28 8.62 -10.06
N TYR A 58 17.48 8.45 -9.53
CA TYR A 58 18.39 9.58 -9.34
C TYR A 58 19.26 9.71 -10.59
N LYS A 59 19.32 10.91 -11.21
CA LYS A 59 20.41 11.23 -12.14
C LYS A 59 21.59 11.78 -11.35
N LYS A 60 22.80 11.33 -11.70
CA LYS A 60 24.05 11.95 -11.23
C LYS A 60 24.27 13.22 -12.04
N GLY A 61 24.05 14.38 -11.44
CA GLY A 61 24.51 15.66 -11.97
C GLY A 61 25.88 15.99 -11.39
N CYS A 62 26.81 16.45 -12.23
CA CYS A 62 28.00 17.14 -11.73
C CYS A 62 27.71 18.65 -11.75
N PRO A 63 27.40 19.29 -10.61
CA PRO A 63 27.40 20.75 -10.53
C PRO A 63 28.84 21.26 -10.71
N GLY A 64 28.96 22.48 -11.25
CA GLY A 64 30.24 23.09 -11.66
C GLY A 64 31.29 23.30 -10.55
N ASN A 65 31.01 22.84 -9.33
CA ASN A 65 31.92 22.82 -8.18
C ASN A 65 32.45 21.41 -7.83
N GLY A 66 32.21 20.39 -8.67
CA GLY A 66 32.77 19.05 -8.49
C GLY A 66 32.13 18.21 -7.38
N GLN A 67 31.03 18.67 -6.78
CA GLN A 67 30.36 17.99 -5.67
C GLN A 67 29.13 17.22 -6.18
N PRO A 68 29.03 15.88 -6.10
CA PRO A 68 27.92 15.15 -6.70
C PRO A 68 26.57 15.61 -6.14
N SER A 69 25.63 15.99 -7.01
CA SER A 69 24.25 16.24 -6.61
C SER A 69 23.29 15.26 -7.29
N TYR A 70 22.35 14.74 -6.50
CA TYR A 70 21.31 13.82 -6.94
C TYR A 70 19.98 14.57 -6.97
N TYR A 71 19.32 14.60 -8.11
CA TYR A 71 17.99 15.21 -8.26
C TYR A 71 16.98 14.16 -8.72
N ALA A 72 15.74 14.29 -8.25
CA ALA A 72 14.61 13.50 -8.73
C ALA A 72 14.21 13.96 -10.14
N GLU A 73 13.93 13.03 -11.05
CA GLU A 73 13.26 13.36 -12.32
C GLU A 73 11.80 13.80 -12.03
N CYS A 74 11.37 14.94 -12.59
CA CYS A 74 9.98 15.43 -12.54
C CYS A 74 9.07 14.60 -13.44
#